data_AF-A0A933A280-F1
#
_entry.id   AF-A0A933A280-F1
#
_cell.length_a   1.000
_cell.length_b   1.000
_cell.length_c   1.000
_cell.angle_alpha   90.00
_cell.angle_beta   90.00
_cell.angle_gamma   90.00
#
_symmetry.space_group_name_H-M   'P 1'
#
loop_
_entity.id
_entity.type
_entity.pdbx_description
1 polymer ?
#
loop_
_entity_poly.entity_id
_entity_poly.type
_entity_poly.pdbx_seq_one_letter_code
_entity_poly.pdbx_strand_id
1 'polypeptide(L)' 'WMPVSAGIVRGRTLTSFPSVKDDCINAGATWVDREAVRDGNLITSRVPDDLPAFCRELIKALSEVPVKV' A
#
# COMPACT_ATOMS: atom_id res chain seq x y z
N TRP A 1 -3.73 -0.14 -9.20
CA TRP A 1 -4.95 -0.26 -10.01
C TRP A 1 -6.01 -1.17 -9.40
N MET A 2 -5.74 -2.47 -9.13
CA MET A 2 -6.78 -3.37 -8.58
C MET A 2 -7.47 -2.87 -7.29
N PRO A 3 -6.77 -2.29 -6.30
CA PRO A 3 -7.43 -1.72 -5.11
C PRO A 3 -8.32 -0.51 -5.44
N VAL A 4 -7.94 0.28 -6.46
CA VAL A 4 -8.76 1.39 -6.96
C VAL A 4 -10.06 0.86 -7.56
N SER A 5 -9.96 -0.13 -8.47
CA SER A 5 -11.12 -0.75 -9.11
C SER A 5 -12.05 -1.45 -8.12
N ALA A 6 -11.50 -2.03 -7.05
CA ALA A 6 -12.26 -2.63 -5.97
C ALA A 6 -12.92 -1.60 -5.04
N GLY A 7 -12.63 -0.31 -5.18
CA GLY A 7 -13.19 0.76 -4.36
C GLY A 7 -12.67 0.80 -2.91
N ILE A 8 -11.56 0.12 -2.61
CA ILE A 8 -11.07 -0.07 -1.23
C ILE A 8 -10.02 0.96 -0.78
N VAL A 9 -9.70 1.95 -1.62
CA VAL A 9 -8.64 2.94 -1.36
C VAL A 9 -9.15 4.28 -0.84
N ARG A 10 -10.46 4.53 -0.86
CA ARG A 10 -11.04 5.81 -0.43
C ARG A 10 -10.73 6.07 1.04
N GLY A 11 -10.17 7.25 1.34
CA GLY A 11 -9.78 7.66 2.69
C GLY A 11 -8.50 6.98 3.21
N ARG A 12 -7.83 6.16 2.41
CA ARG A 12 -6.59 5.47 2.80
C ARG A 12 -5.37 6.26 2.37
N THR A 13 -4.29 6.15 3.12
CA THR A 13 -2.95 6.62 2.73
C THR A 13 -2.20 5.49 2.06
N LEU A 14 -1.68 5.72 0.86
CA LEU A 14 -0.94 4.69 0.10
C LEU A 14 0.13 5.30 -0.80
N THR A 15 0.93 4.44 -1.39
CA THR A 15 1.82 4.76 -2.51
C THR A 15 1.55 3.80 -3.67
N SER A 16 2.14 4.04 -4.84
CA SER A 16 1.98 3.19 -6.02
C SER A 16 3.07 3.49 -7.05
N PHE A 17 3.14 2.70 -8.11
CA PHE A 17 3.97 3.05 -9.26
C PHE A 17 3.54 4.43 -9.81
N PRO A 18 4.47 5.33 -10.21
CA PRO A 18 4.14 6.73 -10.49
C PRO A 18 3.01 6.95 -11.51
N SER A 19 2.89 6.07 -12.52
CA SER A 19 1.87 6.21 -13.56
C SER A 19 0.43 5.98 -13.08
N VAL A 20 0.22 5.39 -11.91
CA VAL A 20 -1.12 5.15 -11.32
C VAL A 20 -1.40 6.08 -10.14
N LYS A 21 -0.58 7.11 -9.92
CA LYS A 21 -0.76 8.10 -8.85
C LYS A 21 -2.11 8.82 -8.96
N ASP A 22 -2.41 9.35 -10.14
CA ASP A 22 -3.61 10.17 -10.34
C ASP A 22 -4.88 9.33 -10.19
N ASP A 23 -4.87 8.07 -10.62
CA ASP A 23 -5.98 7.12 -10.37
C ASP A 23 -6.24 6.92 -8.88
N CYS A 24 -5.19 6.79 -8.08
CA CYS A 24 -5.30 6.65 -6.62
C CYS A 24 -5.90 7.92 -5.98
N ILE A 25 -5.44 9.10 -6.39
CA ILE A 25 -5.94 10.38 -5.88
C ILE A 25 -7.42 10.57 -6.28
N ASN A 26 -7.76 10.33 -7.55
CA ASN A 26 -9.12 10.44 -8.06
C ASN A 26 -10.09 9.45 -7.38
N ALA A 27 -9.59 8.28 -6.97
CA ALA A 27 -10.34 7.31 -6.16
C ALA A 27 -10.53 7.72 -4.69
N GLY A 28 -9.95 8.85 -4.27
CA GLY A 28 -10.08 9.41 -2.93
C GLY A 28 -9.03 8.91 -1.94
N ALA A 29 -7.89 8.39 -2.40
CA ALA A 29 -6.76 8.05 -1.53
C ALA A 29 -5.85 9.26 -1.30
N THR A 30 -5.16 9.27 -0.16
CA THR A 30 -4.01 10.16 0.09
C THR A 30 -2.76 9.48 -0.45
N TRP A 31 -2.29 9.90 -1.63
CA TRP A 31 -1.07 9.36 -2.22
C TRP A 31 0.17 10.06 -1.66
N VAL A 32 1.17 9.30 -1.21
CA VAL A 32 2.46 9.83 -0.70
C VAL A 32 3.65 9.18 -1.39
N ASP A 33 4.68 9.99 -1.68
CA ASP A 33 5.91 9.49 -2.28
C ASP A 33 6.84 8.88 -1.23
N ARG A 34 6.65 7.58 -0.94
CA ARG A 34 7.45 6.80 0.03
C ARG A 34 7.72 5.40 -0.48
N GLU A 35 8.85 4.83 -0.06
CA GLU A 35 9.30 3.47 -0.43
C GLU A 35 8.26 2.40 -0.06
N ALA A 36 7.70 2.49 1.14
CA ALA A 36 6.64 1.62 1.62
C ALA A 36 5.65 2.45 2.45
N VAL A 37 4.37 2.14 2.29
CA VAL A 37 3.28 2.72 3.08
C VAL A 37 2.43 1.59 3.61
N ARG A 38 2.24 1.56 4.93
CA ARG A 38 1.27 0.72 5.62
C ARG A 38 0.18 1.60 6.22
N ASP A 39 -1.04 1.37 5.79
CA ASP A 39 -2.25 1.92 6.38
C ASP A 39 -3.12 0.72 6.79
N GLY A 40 -3.20 0.42 8.09
CA GLY A 40 -3.88 -0.78 8.59
C GLY A 40 -3.32 -2.07 7.95
N ASN A 41 -4.18 -2.76 7.19
CA ASN A 41 -3.85 -3.99 6.44
C ASN A 41 -3.43 -3.74 4.98
N LEU A 42 -3.46 -2.49 4.49
CA LEU A 42 -3.05 -2.13 3.15
C LEU A 42 -1.57 -1.74 3.15
N ILE A 43 -0.74 -2.55 2.49
CA ILE A 43 0.70 -2.32 2.34
C ILE A 43 0.98 -2.09 0.86
N THR A 44 1.63 -0.98 0.53
CA THR A 44 1.90 -0.56 -0.85
C THR A 44 3.32 -0.03 -1.01
N SER A 45 3.85 -0.07 -2.23
CA SER A 45 5.21 0.34 -2.60
C SER A 45 5.23 0.82 -4.06
N ARG A 46 6.33 1.46 -4.52
CA ARG A 46 6.38 2.13 -5.84
C ARG A 46 7.06 1.29 -6.91
N VAL A 47 8.27 0.81 -6.63
CA VAL A 47 9.20 0.24 -7.63
C VAL A 47 10.00 -0.94 -7.07
N PRO A 48 10.68 -1.77 -7.90
CA PRO A 48 11.50 -2.88 -7.41
C PRO A 48 12.58 -2.47 -6.39
N ASP A 49 13.16 -1.27 -6.51
CA ASP A 49 14.16 -0.78 -5.57
C ASP A 49 13.61 -0.63 -4.14
N ASP A 50 12.30 -0.47 -3.99
CA ASP A 50 11.63 -0.37 -2.69
C ASP A 50 11.31 -1.75 -2.07
N LEU A 51 11.59 -2.87 -2.75
CA LEU A 51 11.32 -4.22 -2.26
C LEU A 51 11.85 -4.49 -0.84
N PRO A 52 13.08 -4.06 -0.45
CA PRO A 52 13.54 -4.24 0.92
C PRO A 52 12.62 -3.59 1.95
N ALA A 53 12.07 -2.41 1.66
CA ALA A 53 11.14 -1.71 2.54
C ALA A 53 9.76 -2.36 2.57
N PHE A 54 9.24 -2.72 1.41
CA PHE A 54 7.98 -3.43 1.28
C PHE A 54 7.99 -4.76 2.05
N CYS A 55 9.03 -5.57 1.86
CA CYS A 55 9.18 -6.86 2.54
C CYS A 55 9.29 -6.70 4.07
N ARG A 56 9.98 -5.66 4.57
CA ARG A 56 10.03 -5.37 6.01
C ARG A 56 8.63 -5.13 6.59
N GLU A 57 7.82 -4.28 5.94
CA GLU A 57 6.45 -4.01 6.39
C GLU A 57 5.55 -5.24 6.30
N LEU A 58 5.70 -6.05 5.24
CA LEU A 58 4.93 -7.27 5.05
C LEU A 58 5.23 -8.31 6.14
N ILE A 59 6.51 -8.58 6.42
CA ILE A 59 6.93 -9.53 7.46
C ILE A 59 6.44 -9.06 8.83
N LYS A 60 6.57 -7.77 9.12
CA LYS A 60 6.09 -7.17 10.37
C LYS A 60 4.58 -7.37 10.53
N ALA A 61 3.80 -7.05 9.50
CA ALA A 61 2.35 -7.20 9.53
C ALA A 61 1.91 -8.66 9.73
N LEU A 62 2.60 -9.62 9.11
CA LEU A 62 2.30 -11.04 9.28
C LEU A 62 2.69 -11.56 10.67
N SER A 63 3.73 -11.00 11.27
CA SER A 63 4.20 -11.40 12.61
C SER A 63 3.32 -10.84 13.74
N GLU A 64 2.52 -9.81 13.48
CA GLU A 64 1.58 -9.22 14.44
C GLU A 64 0.26 -9.99 14.54
N VAL A 65 -0.10 -10.79 13.54
CA VAL A 65 -1.39 -11.52 13.51
C VAL A 65 -1.23 -12.88 14.18
N PRO A 66 -1.95 -13.17 15.29
CA PRO A 66 -1.94 -14.50 15.89
C PRO A 66 -2.46 -15.54 14.90
N VAL A 67 -1.70 -16.62 14.69
CA VAL A 67 -2.21 -17.80 13.98
C VAL A 67 -3.35 -18.38 14.81
N LYS A 68 -4.58 -18.28 14.30
CA LYS A 68 -5.70 -19.04 14.85
C LYS A 68 -5.49 -20.50 14.42
N VAL A 69 -4.99 -21.32 15.35
CA VAL A 69 -4.94 -22.78 15.23
C VAL A 69 -6.29 -23.35 15.64
#